data_AF-A0A7S0Q8K5-F1
#
_entry.id   AF-A0A7S0Q8K5-F1
#
_cell.length_a   1.000
_cell.length_b   1.000
_cell.length_c   1.000
_cell.angle_alpha   90.00
_cell.angle_beta   90.00
_cell.angle_gamma   90.00
#
_symmetry.space_group_name_H-M   'P 1'
#
loop_
_entity.id
_entity.type
_entity.pdbx_description
1 polymer ?
#
loop_
_entity_poly.entity_id
_entity_poly.type
_entity_poly.pdbx_seq_one_letter_code
_entity_poly.pdbx_strand_id
1 'polypeptide(L)'
;STGTSATLSAADRRSALNAAMASGGSRRPLIVADAAATRGLHMDGVDRVYILGLPANADTYLHLAGRAGRWPRTASACALTLATPVELRELRGWAAGLGGISFEAKV
;
A
#
# COMPACT_ATOMS: atom_id res chain seq x y z
N SER A 1 -25.80 4.20 5.54
CA SER A 1 -25.06 5.27 6.23
C SER A 1 -24.55 6.23 5.18
N THR A 2 -25.08 7.45 5.21
CA THR A 2 -24.94 8.49 4.18
C THR A 2 -23.49 8.96 4.06
N GLY A 3 -22.92 8.84 2.86
CA GLY A 3 -21.60 9.36 2.53
C GLY A 3 -21.65 10.88 2.43
N THR A 4 -21.24 11.57 3.51
CA THR A 4 -20.93 12.99 3.47
C THR A 4 -19.53 13.15 2.89
N SER A 5 -19.46 13.51 1.61
CA SER A 5 -18.26 14.08 0.99
C SER A 5 -18.05 15.48 1.59
N ALA A 6 -17.48 15.53 2.79
CA ALA A 6 -16.98 16.77 3.36
C ALA A 6 -15.70 17.14 2.60
N THR A 7 -15.67 18.32 1.96
CA THR A 7 -14.46 18.94 1.43
C THR A 7 -13.52 19.30 2.58
N LEU A 8 -12.88 18.28 3.13
CA LEU A 8 -11.81 18.40 4.11
C LEU A 8 -10.54 18.84 3.38
N SER A 9 -9.84 19.83 3.95
CA SER A 9 -8.53 20.22 3.44
C SER A 9 -7.59 19.00 3.46
N ALA A 10 -6.52 19.02 2.64
CA ALA A 10 -5.54 17.92 2.64
C ALA A 10 -4.92 17.71 4.04
N ALA A 11 -4.80 18.78 4.84
CA ALA A 11 -4.33 18.73 6.21
C ALA A 11 -5.34 18.04 7.14
N ASP A 12 -6.63 18.38 7.05
CA ASP A 12 -7.68 17.78 7.88
C ASP A 12 -7.85 16.29 7.57
N ARG A 13 -7.81 15.91 6.29
CA ARG A 13 -7.81 14.51 5.86
C ARG A 13 -6.65 13.73 6.48
N ARG A 14 -5.46 14.32 6.51
CA ARG A 14 -4.26 13.70 7.09
C ARG A 14 -4.35 13.58 8.62
N SER A 15 -4.85 14.61 9.29
CA SER A 15 -5.05 14.59 10.75
C SER A 15 -6.04 13.50 11.16
N ALA A 16 -7.20 13.44 10.49
CA ALA A 16 -8.22 12.42 10.73
C ALA A 16 -7.69 11.00 10.48
N LEU A 17 -6.86 10.84 9.45
CA LEU A 17 -6.28 9.55 9.11
C LEU A 17 -5.26 9.08 10.17
N ASN A 18 -4.37 9.96 10.61
CA ASN A 18 -3.41 9.65 11.67
C ASN A 18 -4.12 9.27 12.98
N ALA A 19 -5.19 9.99 13.34
CA ALA A 19 -6.00 9.69 14.51
C ALA A 19 -6.69 8.32 14.39
N ALA A 20 -7.23 7.97 13.21
CA ALA A 20 -7.83 6.67 12.97
C ALA A 20 -6.82 5.52 13.11
N MET A 21 -5.61 5.69 12.55
CA MET A 21 -4.51 4.72 12.65
C MET A 21 -4.03 4.52 14.10
N ALA A 22 -4.03 5.58 14.92
CA ALA A 22 -3.60 5.53 16.32
C ALA A 22 -4.66 4.94 17.27
N SER A 23 -5.94 5.00 16.90
CA SER A 23 -7.06 4.74 17.83
C SER A 23 -7.26 3.29 18.26
N GLY A 24 -6.56 2.31 17.67
CA GLY A 24 -6.55 0.90 18.10
C GLY A 24 -7.91 0.17 18.18
N GLY A 25 -9.01 0.82 17.76
CA GLY A 25 -10.35 0.28 17.83
C GLY A 25 -10.61 -0.84 16.82
N SER A 26 -11.74 -1.56 16.98
CA SER A 26 -12.16 -2.67 16.11
C SER A 26 -12.28 -2.30 14.61
N ARG A 27 -12.37 -1.00 14.31
CA ARG A 27 -12.48 -0.48 12.94
C ARG A 27 -11.09 -0.21 12.37
N ARG A 28 -10.59 -1.12 11.52
CA ARG A 28 -9.33 -0.94 10.79
C ARG A 28 -9.54 0.08 9.66
N PRO A 29 -8.81 1.20 9.62
CA PRO A 29 -8.96 2.19 8.56
C PRO A 29 -8.51 1.60 7.21
N LEU A 30 -9.30 1.81 6.17
CA LEU A 30 -8.96 1.51 4.78
C LEU A 30 -8.65 2.82 4.06
N ILE A 31 -7.51 2.85 3.36
CA ILE A 31 -7.05 4.02 2.62
C ILE A 31 -6.97 3.62 1.15
N VAL A 32 -7.57 4.43 0.29
CA VAL A 32 -7.45 4.33 -1.16
C VAL A 32 -6.89 5.65 -1.64
N ALA A 33 -5.74 5.61 -2.30
CA ALA A 33 -5.05 6.77 -2.82
C ALA A 33 -4.25 6.39 -4.06
N ASP A 34 -4.01 7.37 -4.94
CA ASP A 34 -3.00 7.22 -5.98
C ASP A 34 -1.58 7.20 -5.37
N ALA A 35 -0.63 6.59 -6.08
CA ALA A 35 0.74 6.43 -5.57
C ALA A 35 1.41 7.78 -5.27
N ALA A 36 1.12 8.84 -6.01
CA ALA A 36 1.72 10.16 -5.78
C ALA A 36 1.19 10.81 -4.50
N ALA A 37 -0.10 10.64 -4.21
CA ALA A 37 -0.76 11.12 -3.01
C ALA A 37 -0.29 10.40 -1.73
N THR A 38 0.32 9.20 -1.85
CA THR A 38 0.93 8.51 -0.70
C THR A 38 2.24 9.13 -0.22
N ARG A 39 2.87 10.03 -1.00
CA ARG A 39 4.09 10.71 -0.58
C ARG A 39 3.79 11.70 0.57
N GLY A 40 4.51 11.56 1.68
CA GLY A 40 4.30 12.39 2.88
C GLY A 40 3.17 11.91 3.82
N LEU A 41 2.54 10.77 3.51
CA LEU A 41 1.76 9.99 4.45
C LEU A 41 2.69 8.99 5.16
N HIS A 42 2.81 9.10 6.48
CA HIS A 42 3.64 8.22 7.30
C HIS A 42 2.82 6.99 7.72
N MET A 43 2.70 6.03 6.80
CA MET A 43 1.83 4.84 6.94
C MET A 43 2.67 3.55 7.01
N ASP A 44 3.62 3.50 7.92
CA ASP A 44 4.52 2.34 8.05
C ASP A 44 3.92 1.28 8.97
N GLY A 45 4.24 0.02 8.70
CA GLY A 45 3.79 -1.09 9.54
C GLY A 45 2.33 -1.47 9.35
N VAL A 46 1.75 -1.21 8.17
CA VAL A 46 0.40 -1.72 7.87
C VAL A 46 0.45 -3.24 7.65
N ASP A 47 -0.62 -3.93 8.02
CA ASP A 47 -0.70 -5.39 7.83
C ASP A 47 -0.80 -5.76 6.34
N ARG A 48 -1.44 -4.93 5.52
CA ARG A 48 -1.66 -5.24 4.11
C ARG A 48 -1.52 -4.01 3.22
N VAL A 49 -0.86 -4.22 2.10
CA VAL A 49 -0.79 -3.26 0.99
C VAL A 49 -1.37 -3.93 -0.25
N TYR A 50 -2.29 -3.23 -0.92
CA TYR A 50 -2.85 -3.65 -2.20
C TYR A 50 -2.39 -2.66 -3.27
N ILE A 51 -1.63 -3.14 -4.25
CA ILE A 51 -1.18 -2.38 -5.40
C ILE A 51 -2.10 -2.73 -6.57
N LEU A 52 -2.76 -1.73 -7.15
CA LEU A 52 -3.70 -1.91 -8.25
C LEU A 52 -3.01 -1.57 -9.56
N GLY A 53 -2.79 -2.58 -10.42
CA GLY A 53 -2.07 -2.46 -11.68
C GLY A 53 -0.55 -2.43 -11.52
N LEU A 54 0.13 -2.20 -12.64
CA LEU A 54 1.60 -2.05 -12.70
C LEU A 54 2.04 -0.65 -12.20
N PRO A 55 2.92 -0.56 -11.20
CA PRO A 55 3.54 0.71 -10.82
C PRO A 55 4.37 1.33 -11.95
N ALA A 56 4.74 2.61 -11.82
CA ALA A 56 5.53 3.29 -12.84
C ALA A 56 6.93 2.68 -13.06
N ASN A 57 7.52 2.11 -12.00
CA ASN A 57 8.83 1.45 -12.02
C ASN A 57 9.04 0.62 -10.75
N ALA A 58 10.15 -0.14 -10.72
CA ALA A 58 10.56 -0.97 -9.59
C ALA A 58 10.70 -0.17 -8.27
N ASP A 59 11.28 1.03 -8.30
CA ASP A 59 11.44 1.85 -7.09
C ASP A 59 10.09 2.25 -6.49
N THR A 60 9.13 2.59 -7.34
CA THR A 60 7.75 2.90 -6.92
C THR A 60 7.10 1.67 -6.31
N TYR A 61 7.27 0.50 -6.92
CA TYR A 61 6.79 -0.77 -6.34
C TYR A 61 7.39 -0.99 -4.95
N LEU A 62 8.71 -0.86 -4.79
CA LEU A 62 9.42 -1.06 -3.52
C LEU A 62 8.93 -0.07 -2.45
N HIS A 63 8.72 1.20 -2.82
CA HIS A 63 8.21 2.21 -1.89
C HIS A 63 6.79 1.89 -1.39
N LEU A 64 5.93 1.36 -2.26
CA LEU A 64 4.56 0.97 -1.90
C LEU A 64 4.56 -0.32 -1.07
N ALA A 65 5.23 -1.37 -1.55
CA ALA A 65 5.31 -2.66 -0.88
C ALA A 65 5.99 -2.56 0.49
N GLY A 66 6.98 -1.67 0.64
CA GLY A 66 7.69 -1.42 1.89
C GLY A 66 6.83 -0.86 3.02
N ARG A 67 5.57 -0.46 2.75
CA ARG A 67 4.61 -0.08 3.81
C ARG A 67 4.09 -1.30 4.58
N ALA A 68 4.16 -2.49 3.99
CA ALA A 68 3.72 -3.71 4.62
C ALA A 68 4.73 -4.20 5.66
N GLY A 69 4.28 -4.33 6.90
CA GLY A 69 5.03 -4.91 8.00
C GLY A 69 6.04 -3.95 8.65
N ARG A 70 6.45 -4.31 9.86
CA ARG A 70 7.54 -3.68 10.63
C ARG A 70 8.47 -4.79 11.10
N TRP A 71 9.76 -4.51 11.18
CA TRP A 71 10.68 -5.44 11.84
C TRP A 71 10.47 -5.43 13.36
N PRO A 72 10.47 -6.58 14.07
CA PRO A 72 10.49 -7.94 13.55
C PRO A 72 9.14 -8.33 12.94
N ARG A 73 9.18 -9.07 11.83
CA ARG A 73 8.03 -9.42 10.97
C ARG A 73 6.88 -10.02 11.79
N THR A 74 5.74 -9.34 11.86
CA THR A 74 4.46 -9.99 12.17
C THR A 74 4.09 -10.90 11.00
N ALA A 75 3.70 -12.14 11.27
CA ALA A 75 3.40 -13.15 10.25
C ALA A 75 2.28 -12.76 9.26
N SER A 76 1.52 -11.70 9.55
CA SER A 76 0.38 -11.25 8.76
C SER A 76 0.68 -10.17 7.73
N ALA A 77 1.90 -9.62 7.70
CA ALA A 77 2.26 -8.53 6.79
C ALA A 77 2.46 -9.01 5.34
N CYS A 78 1.68 -8.48 4.40
CA CYS A 78 1.76 -8.89 2.98
C CYS A 78 1.48 -7.73 2.00
N ALA A 79 2.21 -7.68 0.90
CA ALA A 79 1.92 -6.84 -0.26
C ALA A 79 1.35 -7.70 -1.38
N LEU A 80 0.14 -7.38 -1.84
CA LEU A 80 -0.52 -8.04 -2.97
C LEU A 80 -0.62 -7.06 -4.14
N THR A 81 -0.34 -7.54 -5.36
CA THR A 81 -0.50 -6.75 -6.58
C THR A 81 -1.56 -7.38 -7.46
N LEU A 82 -2.58 -6.60 -7.80
CA LEU A 82 -3.59 -6.96 -8.78
C LEU A 82 -3.08 -6.55 -10.15
N ALA A 83 -2.62 -7.54 -10.92
CA ALA A 83 -1.97 -7.33 -12.21
C ALA A 83 -2.59 -8.26 -13.25
N THR A 84 -2.69 -7.77 -14.48
CA THR A 84 -2.93 -8.58 -15.67
C THR A 84 -1.73 -9.49 -15.96
N PRO A 85 -1.90 -10.55 -16.78
CA PRO A 85 -0.79 -11.42 -17.15
C PRO A 85 0.39 -10.69 -17.82
N VAL A 86 0.12 -9.63 -18.58
CA VAL A 86 1.16 -8.80 -19.24
C VAL A 86 1.95 -8.01 -18.19
N GLU A 87 1.27 -7.41 -17.22
CA GLU A 87 1.91 -6.66 -16.13
C GLU A 87 2.71 -7.58 -15.20
N LEU A 88 2.26 -8.82 -14.97
CA LEU A 88 3.01 -9.82 -14.20
C LEU A 88 4.38 -10.12 -14.84
N ARG A 89 4.47 -10.12 -16.17
CA ARG A 89 5.75 -10.31 -16.87
C ARG A 89 6.72 -9.17 -16.57
N GLU A 90 6.25 -7.93 -16.58
CA GLU A 90 7.05 -6.75 -16.22
C GLU A 90 7.49 -6.79 -14.75
N LEU A 91 6.57 -7.10 -13.83
CA LEU A 91 6.88 -7.26 -12.41
C LEU A 91 7.99 -8.29 -12.18
N ARG A 92 7.92 -9.44 -12.86
CA ARG A 92 8.97 -10.48 -12.80
C ARG A 92 10.30 -9.98 -13.34
N GLY A 93 10.30 -9.08 -14.34
CA GLY A 93 11.51 -8.42 -14.82
C GLY A 93 12.21 -7.57 -13.76
N TRP A 94 11.47 -7.03 -12.79
CA TRP A 94 12.03 -6.24 -11.69
C TRP A 94 12.61 -7.07 -10.54
N ALA A 95 12.33 -8.38 -10.49
CA ALA A 95 12.72 -9.26 -9.39
C ALA A 95 14.18 -9.12 -8.95
N ALA A 96 15.11 -9.10 -9.93
CA ALA A 96 16.54 -8.97 -9.66
C ALA A 96 16.90 -7.61 -9.02
N GLY A 97 16.34 -6.51 -9.56
CA GLY A 97 16.58 -5.16 -9.04
C GLY A 97 15.95 -4.91 -7.66
N LEU A 98 14.94 -5.70 -7.30
CA LEU A 98 14.24 -5.64 -6.02
C LEU A 98 14.89 -6.52 -4.94
N GLY A 99 16.12 -6.98 -5.13
CA GLY A 99 16.84 -7.82 -4.17
C GLY A 99 16.54 -9.31 -4.31
N GLY A 100 16.13 -9.75 -5.50
CA GLY A 100 15.90 -11.17 -5.80
C GLY A 100 14.56 -11.70 -5.27
N ILE A 101 13.54 -10.84 -5.12
CA ILE A 101 12.20 -11.27 -4.69
C ILE A 101 11.50 -12.08 -5.79
N SER A 102 10.61 -12.98 -5.39
CA SER A 102 9.78 -13.77 -6.32
C SER A 102 8.34 -13.29 -6.34
N PHE A 103 7.77 -13.17 -7.54
CA PHE A 103 6.34 -12.91 -7.74
C PHE A 103 5.60 -14.22 -8.03
N GLU A 104 4.79 -14.67 -7.06
CA GLU A 104 3.90 -15.82 -7.20
C GLU A 104 2.52 -15.36 -7.69
N ALA A 105 2.02 -16.00 -8.76
CA ALA A 105 0.67 -15.76 -9.24
C ALA A 105 -0.29 -16.70 -8.52
N LYS A 106 -1.34 -16.14 -7.93
CA LYS A 106 -2.43 -16.91 -7.31
C LYS A 106 -3.68 -16.69 -8.14
N VAL A 107 -4.08 -17.74 -8.87
CA VAL A 107 -5.28 -17.78 -9.71
C VAL A 107 -6.40 -18.45 -8.93
#